data_AF-A0A8H3HZS5-F1
#
_entry.id   AF-A0A8H3HZS5-F1
#
_cell.length_a   1.000
_cell.length_b   1.000
_cell.length_c   1.000
_cell.angle_alpha   90.00
_cell.angle_beta   90.00
_cell.angle_gamma   90.00
#
_symmetry.space_group_name_H-M   'P 1'
#
loop_
_entity.id
_entity.type
_entity.pdbx_description
1 polymer ?
#
loop_
_entity_poly.entity_id
_entity_poly.type
_entity_poly.pdbx_seq_one_letter_code
_entity_poly.pdbx_strand_id
1 'polypeptide(L)'
;MDRAQVLDWDLQRQLIPMMAEIRPLPSIYYPDFIAANQSERADNVIPGNDKQAHVEHIRRDIREFKAQHGLDRVVVFWTANTERYSAIIPGVNDTADALLKSIRESHSEVSPSTVFAVASILEDAPFINGAPQNTFVPGCIELAERHKAFIGGDDLKSGQTKIKSVLAEYLVNAGIKPLSIASYNHLGNNDGRNLSQEAQFKSKEISKSSVVDDMVDANRLLYRPADAAKGEKKGEHPDHLVVIKYVPAVGDSKRAIDEYNSEIMMGGRNTLGIFNTCEDSLLATPLILDLTILAELLTRVQYRRGSNDEFQPLYSVLSLLSYMLKAPLVKPGTEVVNSLNRQRQALESFLKACLGLANESDLLLETRVW
;
A
#
# COMPACT_ATOMS: atom_id res chain seq x y z
N MET A 1 -11.36 18.11 11.03
CA MET A 1 -11.12 17.34 12.28
C MET A 1 -12.43 16.87 12.88
N ASP A 2 -13.38 17.78 13.15
CA ASP A 2 -14.69 17.45 13.74
C ASP A 2 -15.41 16.25 13.08
N ARG A 3 -15.60 16.30 11.76
CA ARG A 3 -16.20 15.20 10.98
C ARG A 3 -15.50 13.84 11.14
N ALA A 4 -14.19 13.83 11.40
CA ALA A 4 -13.42 12.59 11.49
C ALA A 4 -13.52 11.93 12.88
N GLN A 5 -13.78 12.72 13.93
CA GLN A 5 -13.93 12.24 15.31
C GLN A 5 -12.75 11.36 15.81
N VAL A 6 -11.53 11.72 15.41
CA VAL A 6 -10.30 10.97 15.76
C VAL A 6 -9.59 11.57 16.96
N LEU A 7 -9.34 12.89 16.93
CA LEU A 7 -8.58 13.58 17.96
C LEU A 7 -9.48 13.96 19.13
N ASP A 8 -8.92 13.97 20.34
CA ASP A 8 -9.59 14.49 21.52
C ASP A 8 -10.12 15.91 21.29
N TRP A 9 -11.30 16.19 21.84
CA TRP A 9 -12.00 17.46 21.62
C TRP A 9 -11.16 18.69 21.98
N ASP A 10 -10.44 18.64 23.11
CA ASP A 10 -9.64 19.79 23.53
C ASP A 10 -8.45 20.04 22.60
N LEU A 11 -7.83 18.97 22.08
CA LEU A 11 -6.79 19.09 21.07
C LEU A 11 -7.35 19.70 19.77
N GLN A 12 -8.55 19.27 19.34
CA GLN A 12 -9.21 19.91 18.20
C GLN A 12 -9.42 21.41 18.44
N ARG A 13 -9.93 21.80 19.62
CA ARG A 13 -10.13 23.22 19.98
C ARG A 13 -8.84 24.04 19.85
N GLN A 14 -7.73 23.49 20.31
CA GLN A 14 -6.41 24.15 20.21
C GLN A 14 -5.92 24.25 18.76
N LEU A 15 -6.21 23.24 17.92
CA LEU A 15 -5.75 23.19 16.52
C LEU A 15 -6.67 23.90 15.52
N ILE A 16 -7.93 24.21 15.87
CA ILE A 16 -8.89 24.86 14.97
C ILE A 16 -8.32 26.12 14.29
N PRO A 17 -7.67 27.07 14.99
CA PRO A 17 -7.15 28.28 14.35
C PRO A 17 -6.13 27.97 13.25
N MET A 18 -5.27 26.98 13.46
CA MET A 18 -4.24 26.57 12.48
C MET A 18 -4.84 25.79 11.32
N MET A 19 -5.81 24.91 11.60
CA MET A 19 -6.39 24.00 10.60
C MET A 19 -7.47 24.65 9.74
N ALA A 20 -8.11 25.74 10.20
CA ALA A 20 -9.17 26.43 9.46
C ALA A 20 -8.66 27.10 8.17
N GLU A 21 -7.37 27.44 8.11
CA GLU A 21 -6.72 28.04 6.94
C GLU A 21 -6.38 27.00 5.86
N ILE A 22 -6.27 25.73 6.22
CA ILE A 22 -5.89 24.64 5.31
C ILE A 22 -7.13 24.13 4.58
N ARG A 23 -7.26 24.50 3.30
CA ARG A 23 -8.36 24.05 2.43
C ARG A 23 -7.84 23.13 1.33
N PRO A 24 -8.46 21.94 1.13
CA PRO A 24 -8.11 21.09 0.00
C PRO A 24 -8.37 21.79 -1.33
N LEU A 25 -7.45 21.61 -2.29
CA LEU A 25 -7.69 21.99 -3.69
C LEU A 25 -8.84 21.14 -4.28
N PRO A 26 -9.53 21.62 -5.32
CA PRO A 26 -10.45 20.81 -6.10
C PRO A 26 -9.75 19.55 -6.63
N SER A 27 -10.45 18.43 -6.69
CA SER A 27 -9.87 17.16 -7.15
C SER A 27 -10.66 16.53 -8.29
N ILE A 28 -10.12 15.45 -8.85
CA ILE A 28 -10.75 14.66 -9.90
C ILE A 28 -11.78 13.73 -9.28
N TYR A 29 -12.99 13.72 -9.81
CA TYR A 29 -14.05 12.80 -9.39
C TYR A 29 -14.63 12.06 -10.59
N TYR A 30 -14.33 10.76 -10.69
CA TYR A 30 -14.99 9.85 -11.62
C TYR A 30 -15.92 8.92 -10.81
N PRO A 31 -17.25 9.10 -10.91
CA PRO A 31 -18.21 8.44 -10.01
C PRO A 31 -18.17 6.92 -10.02
N ASP A 32 -17.74 6.30 -11.12
CA ASP A 32 -17.71 4.85 -11.32
C ASP A 32 -16.54 4.15 -10.61
N PHE A 33 -15.56 4.90 -10.11
CA PHE A 33 -14.39 4.33 -9.43
C PHE A 33 -14.60 4.14 -7.93
N ILE A 34 -15.41 4.95 -7.27
CA ILE A 34 -15.65 4.89 -5.82
C ILE A 34 -17.12 4.57 -5.51
N ALA A 35 -17.45 4.40 -4.24
CA ALA A 35 -18.81 4.02 -3.88
C ALA A 35 -19.81 5.13 -4.26
N ALA A 36 -20.96 4.77 -4.84
CA ALA A 36 -21.99 5.73 -5.25
C ALA A 36 -22.49 6.61 -4.07
N ASN A 37 -22.36 6.12 -2.83
CA ASN A 37 -22.70 6.85 -1.62
C ASN A 37 -21.75 8.02 -1.26
N GLN A 38 -20.72 8.27 -2.09
CA GLN A 38 -19.81 9.41 -1.99
C GLN A 38 -20.26 10.61 -2.83
N SER A 39 -21.29 10.48 -3.67
CA SER A 39 -21.75 11.54 -4.58
C SER A 39 -22.11 12.85 -3.87
N GLU A 40 -22.81 12.77 -2.74
CA GLU A 40 -23.20 13.93 -1.92
C GLU A 40 -22.00 14.67 -1.31
N ARG A 41 -20.83 14.04 -1.25
CA ARG A 41 -19.61 14.62 -0.69
C ARG A 41 -18.77 15.35 -1.75
N ALA A 42 -19.00 15.10 -3.03
CA ALA A 42 -18.18 15.61 -4.12
C ALA A 42 -18.61 17.04 -4.55
N ASP A 43 -18.31 18.04 -3.71
CA ASP A 43 -18.61 19.46 -3.94
C ASP A 43 -17.39 20.30 -4.40
N ASN A 44 -16.20 19.71 -4.39
CA ASN A 44 -14.93 20.37 -4.72
C ASN A 44 -14.19 19.64 -5.84
N VAL A 45 -14.70 19.77 -7.06
CA VAL A 45 -14.31 18.95 -8.22
C VAL A 45 -13.75 19.81 -9.35
N ILE A 46 -12.67 19.33 -10.00
CA ILE A 46 -12.14 19.92 -11.23
C ILE A 46 -13.16 19.68 -12.36
N PRO A 47 -13.62 20.71 -13.07
CA PRO A 47 -14.65 20.56 -14.08
C PRO A 47 -14.15 19.85 -15.35
N GLY A 48 -15.05 19.14 -16.02
CA GLY A 48 -14.78 18.46 -17.29
C GLY A 48 -14.66 16.94 -17.16
N ASN A 49 -14.59 16.27 -18.30
CA ASN A 49 -14.41 14.81 -18.40
C ASN A 49 -13.14 14.44 -19.20
N ASP A 50 -12.37 15.44 -19.63
CA ASP A 50 -11.12 15.23 -20.37
C ASP A 50 -10.01 14.86 -19.39
N LYS A 51 -9.62 13.58 -19.41
CA LYS A 51 -8.61 13.04 -18.48
C LYS A 51 -7.21 13.60 -18.76
N GLN A 52 -6.91 14.03 -19.99
CA GLN A 52 -5.65 14.71 -20.30
C GLN A 52 -5.62 16.12 -19.70
N ALA A 53 -6.74 16.85 -19.79
CA ALA A 53 -6.85 18.15 -19.13
C ALA A 53 -6.71 18.01 -17.60
N HIS A 54 -7.24 16.93 -17.02
CA HIS A 54 -7.06 16.63 -15.60
C HIS A 54 -5.60 16.31 -15.25
N VAL A 55 -4.86 15.53 -16.06
CA VAL A 55 -3.42 15.34 -15.86
C VAL A 55 -2.69 16.69 -15.82
N GLU A 56 -2.92 17.56 -16.80
CA GLU A 56 -2.26 18.85 -16.86
C GLU A 56 -2.64 19.78 -15.69
N HIS A 57 -3.87 19.68 -15.19
CA HIS A 57 -4.31 20.39 -14.00
C HIS A 57 -3.50 19.95 -12.77
N ILE A 58 -3.42 18.63 -12.50
CA ILE A 58 -2.66 18.12 -11.36
C ILE A 58 -1.16 18.43 -11.48
N ARG A 59 -0.60 18.34 -12.69
CA ARG A 59 0.79 18.75 -12.94
C ARG A 59 1.03 20.22 -12.64
N ARG A 60 0.07 21.10 -12.98
CA ARG A 60 0.14 22.52 -12.64
C ARG A 60 0.10 22.71 -11.12
N ASP A 61 -0.83 22.05 -10.43
CA ASP A 61 -0.98 22.17 -8.98
C ASP A 61 0.30 21.72 -8.23
N ILE A 62 0.96 20.65 -8.68
CA ILE A 62 2.25 20.20 -8.14
C ILE A 62 3.33 21.29 -8.30
N ARG A 63 3.45 21.88 -9.50
CA ARG A 63 4.43 22.94 -9.79
C ARG A 63 4.16 24.22 -9.00
N GLU A 64 2.89 24.64 -8.94
CA GLU A 64 2.47 25.83 -8.19
C GLU A 64 2.70 25.65 -6.69
N PHE A 65 2.32 24.50 -6.12
CA PHE A 65 2.58 24.18 -4.71
C PHE A 65 4.08 24.21 -4.40
N LYS A 66 4.90 23.60 -5.25
CA LYS A 66 6.36 23.60 -5.13
C LYS A 66 6.92 25.02 -5.15
N ALA A 67 6.51 25.85 -6.11
CA ALA A 67 6.99 27.21 -6.28
C ALA A 67 6.54 28.15 -5.15
N GLN A 68 5.26 28.08 -4.76
CA GLN A 68 4.66 28.92 -3.72
C GLN A 68 5.36 28.76 -2.36
N HIS A 69 5.83 27.56 -2.04
CA HIS A 69 6.46 27.24 -0.77
C HIS A 69 7.99 27.15 -0.85
N GLY A 70 8.59 27.43 -2.01
CA GLY A 70 10.05 27.35 -2.21
C GLY A 70 10.62 25.96 -1.95
N LEU A 71 9.91 24.91 -2.37
CA LEU A 71 10.28 23.52 -2.09
C LEU A 71 11.20 22.95 -3.18
N ASP A 72 12.23 22.19 -2.78
CA ASP A 72 13.09 21.45 -3.72
C ASP A 72 12.45 20.13 -4.17
N ARG A 73 11.70 19.48 -3.26
CA ARG A 73 11.09 18.17 -3.43
C ARG A 73 9.62 18.18 -3.01
N VAL A 74 8.82 17.39 -3.70
CA VAL A 74 7.40 17.14 -3.39
C VAL A 74 7.17 15.64 -3.46
N VAL A 75 6.47 15.08 -2.49
CA VAL A 75 5.96 13.70 -2.51
C VAL A 75 4.45 13.77 -2.58
N VAL A 76 3.86 13.00 -3.49
CA VAL A 76 2.41 12.88 -3.63
C VAL A 76 1.95 11.57 -3.00
N PHE A 77 0.93 11.65 -2.13
CA PHE A 77 0.45 10.49 -1.39
C PHE A 77 -1.06 10.33 -1.61
N TRP A 78 -1.48 9.15 -2.08
CA TRP A 78 -2.88 8.80 -2.21
C TRP A 78 -3.43 8.25 -0.89
N THR A 79 -4.24 9.06 -0.21
CA THR A 79 -5.00 8.68 1.00
C THR A 79 -6.51 8.97 0.84
N ALA A 80 -7.00 8.93 -0.40
CA ALA A 80 -8.41 9.13 -0.72
C ALA A 80 -9.22 7.83 -0.55
N ASN A 81 -10.50 7.87 -0.95
CA ASN A 81 -11.35 6.68 -0.98
C ASN A 81 -10.71 5.54 -1.78
N THR A 82 -10.92 4.30 -1.32
CA THR A 82 -10.56 3.11 -2.09
C THR A 82 -11.36 3.09 -3.39
N GLU A 83 -10.65 3.00 -4.52
CA GLU A 83 -11.27 2.81 -5.83
C GLU A 83 -11.48 1.31 -6.12
N ARG A 84 -12.36 0.98 -7.06
CA ARG A 84 -12.38 -0.36 -7.68
C ARG A 84 -11.08 -0.59 -8.47
N TYR A 85 -10.81 -1.85 -8.81
CA TYR A 85 -9.72 -2.13 -9.75
C TYR A 85 -10.07 -1.66 -11.17
N SER A 86 -9.04 -1.20 -11.87
CA SER A 86 -9.07 -1.02 -13.32
C SER A 86 -8.74 -2.34 -14.00
N ALA A 87 -9.42 -2.67 -15.09
CA ALA A 87 -9.09 -3.84 -15.90
C ALA A 87 -7.74 -3.63 -16.61
N ILE A 88 -6.89 -4.66 -16.63
CA ILE A 88 -5.64 -4.65 -17.42
C ILE A 88 -5.97 -5.12 -18.83
N ILE A 89 -5.89 -4.23 -19.81
CA ILE A 89 -6.33 -4.47 -21.18
C ILE A 89 -5.15 -4.20 -22.14
N PRO A 90 -4.78 -5.17 -22.99
CA PRO A 90 -3.75 -4.96 -24.01
C PRO A 90 -4.06 -3.78 -24.92
N GLY A 91 -3.07 -2.91 -25.17
CA GLY A 91 -3.22 -1.69 -25.96
C GLY A 91 -3.92 -0.52 -25.25
N VAL A 92 -4.31 -0.66 -23.98
CA VAL A 92 -4.95 0.39 -23.17
C VAL A 92 -4.04 0.85 -22.03
N ASN A 93 -3.57 -0.06 -21.18
CA ASN A 93 -2.81 0.28 -19.97
C ASN A 93 -1.68 -0.73 -19.67
N ASP A 94 -1.33 -1.54 -20.67
CA ASP A 94 -0.27 -2.54 -20.63
C ASP A 94 1.13 -1.96 -20.91
N THR A 95 1.21 -0.83 -21.60
CA THR A 95 2.46 -0.10 -21.88
C THR A 95 2.33 1.39 -21.58
N ALA A 96 3.45 2.08 -21.37
CA ALA A 96 3.47 3.51 -21.08
C ALA A 96 2.81 4.33 -22.21
N ASP A 97 3.10 4.00 -23.46
CA ASP A 97 2.52 4.71 -24.62
C ASP A 97 1.01 4.46 -24.75
N ALA A 98 0.57 3.21 -24.51
CA ALA A 98 -0.85 2.88 -24.47
C ALA A 98 -1.56 3.62 -23.34
N LEU A 99 -0.99 3.67 -22.15
CA LEU A 99 -1.57 4.38 -21.00
C LEU A 99 -1.73 5.88 -21.29
N LEU A 100 -0.69 6.52 -21.82
CA LEU A 100 -0.73 7.93 -22.20
C LEU A 100 -1.75 8.20 -23.32
N LYS A 101 -1.88 7.27 -24.27
CA LYS A 101 -2.93 7.35 -25.31
C LYS A 101 -4.33 7.23 -24.70
N SER A 102 -4.55 6.27 -23.80
CA SER A 102 -5.82 6.07 -23.10
C SER A 102 -6.24 7.26 -22.25
N ILE A 103 -5.28 7.99 -21.66
CA ILE A 103 -5.53 9.26 -20.98
C ILE A 103 -6.02 10.32 -21.98
N ARG A 104 -5.34 10.49 -23.12
CA ARG A 104 -5.75 11.42 -24.18
C ARG A 104 -7.13 11.11 -24.74
N GLU A 105 -7.49 9.85 -24.83
CA GLU A 105 -8.79 9.37 -25.31
C GLU A 105 -9.85 9.29 -24.18
N SER A 106 -9.50 9.69 -22.95
CA SER A 106 -10.38 9.64 -21.78
C SER A 106 -11.00 8.26 -21.51
N HIS A 107 -10.25 7.19 -21.77
CA HIS A 107 -10.69 5.81 -21.66
C HIS A 107 -11.26 5.48 -20.27
N SER A 108 -12.32 4.68 -20.19
CA SER A 108 -13.05 4.41 -18.95
C SER A 108 -12.18 3.79 -17.85
N GLU A 109 -11.26 2.90 -18.19
CA GLU A 109 -10.32 2.23 -17.26
C GLU A 109 -9.13 3.10 -16.78
N VAL A 110 -9.14 4.41 -17.05
CA VAL A 110 -8.18 5.35 -16.45
C VAL A 110 -8.80 5.94 -15.19
N SER A 111 -8.35 5.50 -14.01
CA SER A 111 -8.89 6.00 -12.74
C SER A 111 -8.37 7.40 -12.37
N PRO A 112 -9.01 8.10 -11.42
CA PRO A 112 -8.42 9.30 -10.83
C PRO A 112 -7.02 9.04 -10.25
N SER A 113 -6.82 7.94 -9.51
CA SER A 113 -5.48 7.60 -8.98
C SER A 113 -4.43 7.39 -10.07
N THR A 114 -4.79 6.83 -11.23
CA THR A 114 -3.91 6.74 -12.39
C THR A 114 -3.52 8.12 -12.93
N VAL A 115 -4.46 9.08 -12.98
CA VAL A 115 -4.17 10.46 -13.40
C VAL A 115 -3.18 11.12 -12.44
N PHE A 116 -3.37 10.98 -11.12
CA PHE A 116 -2.42 11.50 -10.13
C PHE A 116 -1.04 10.85 -10.26
N ALA A 117 -0.97 9.52 -10.40
CA ALA A 117 0.29 8.81 -10.56
C ALA A 117 1.07 9.27 -11.80
N VAL A 118 0.40 9.40 -12.95
CA VAL A 118 1.01 9.90 -14.19
C VAL A 118 1.45 11.35 -14.04
N ALA A 119 0.62 12.22 -13.45
CA ALA A 119 1.01 13.61 -13.21
C ALA A 119 2.25 13.72 -12.31
N SER A 120 2.31 12.93 -11.23
CA SER A 120 3.46 12.89 -10.32
C SER A 120 4.74 12.38 -11.00
N ILE A 121 4.65 11.31 -11.80
CA ILE A 121 5.78 10.79 -12.59
C ILE A 121 6.33 11.85 -13.55
N LEU A 122 5.45 12.58 -14.24
CA LEU A 122 5.83 13.62 -15.20
C LEU A 122 6.43 14.87 -14.53
N GLU A 123 6.23 15.07 -13.23
CA GLU A 123 6.75 16.20 -12.45
C GLU A 123 7.91 15.82 -11.51
N ASP A 124 8.51 14.62 -11.67
CA ASP A 124 9.58 14.10 -10.80
C ASP A 124 9.22 14.15 -9.30
N ALA A 125 7.96 13.86 -8.99
CA ALA A 125 7.45 13.77 -7.62
C ALA A 125 7.17 12.29 -7.29
N PRO A 126 7.80 11.70 -6.25
CA PRO A 126 7.47 10.35 -5.83
C PRO A 126 5.97 10.21 -5.55
N PHE A 127 5.35 9.15 -6.06
CA PHE A 127 3.93 8.87 -5.86
C PHE A 127 3.74 7.60 -5.01
N ILE A 128 3.08 7.76 -3.85
CA ILE A 128 2.81 6.66 -2.93
C ILE A 128 1.31 6.35 -2.89
N ASN A 129 0.94 5.11 -3.20
CA ASN A 129 -0.43 4.62 -3.10
C ASN A 129 -0.71 4.00 -1.73
N GLY A 130 -1.43 4.72 -0.88
CA GLY A 130 -1.86 4.24 0.43
C GLY A 130 -3.14 3.41 0.44
N ALA A 131 -3.76 3.18 -0.72
CA ALA A 131 -5.03 2.47 -0.88
C ALA A 131 -4.86 1.19 -1.74
N PRO A 132 -5.84 0.27 -1.77
CA PRO A 132 -5.62 -1.07 -2.33
C PRO A 132 -5.87 -1.19 -3.84
N GLN A 133 -6.42 -0.17 -4.51
CA GLN A 133 -6.65 -0.26 -5.95
C GLN A 133 -5.34 -0.41 -6.74
N ASN A 134 -5.41 -1.06 -7.90
CA ASN A 134 -4.27 -1.32 -8.78
C ASN A 134 -3.88 -0.09 -9.63
N THR A 135 -3.60 1.05 -8.99
CA THR A 135 -3.16 2.29 -9.66
C THR A 135 -1.95 2.05 -10.58
N PHE A 136 -1.01 1.22 -10.14
CA PHE A 136 0.22 0.87 -10.84
C PHE A 136 0.02 -0.25 -11.87
N VAL A 137 -0.83 0.02 -12.86
CA VAL A 137 -0.96 -0.83 -14.05
C VAL A 137 0.39 -0.94 -14.79
N PRO A 138 0.63 -1.98 -15.62
CA PRO A 138 1.93 -2.20 -16.26
C PRO A 138 2.48 -0.97 -17.00
N GLY A 139 1.61 -0.24 -17.72
CA GLY A 139 2.01 0.99 -18.40
C GLY A 139 2.42 2.13 -17.46
N CYS A 140 1.90 2.18 -16.23
CA CYS A 140 2.30 3.16 -15.22
C CYS A 140 3.69 2.82 -14.66
N ILE A 141 3.97 1.53 -14.43
CA ILE A 141 5.30 1.06 -14.00
C ILE A 141 6.33 1.37 -15.08
N GLU A 142 6.03 1.03 -16.34
CA GLU A 142 6.92 1.34 -17.46
C GLU A 142 7.15 2.85 -17.62
N LEU A 143 6.11 3.68 -17.43
CA LEU A 143 6.27 5.14 -17.46
C LEU A 143 7.21 5.63 -16.34
N ALA A 144 7.06 5.11 -15.12
CA ALA A 144 7.95 5.44 -14.01
C ALA A 144 9.40 5.02 -14.30
N GLU A 145 9.62 3.86 -14.93
CA GLU A 145 10.95 3.41 -15.37
C GLU A 145 11.56 4.34 -16.43
N ARG A 146 10.78 4.73 -17.46
CA ARG A 146 11.23 5.65 -18.52
C ARG A 146 11.68 7.00 -17.97
N HIS A 147 10.99 7.50 -16.93
CA HIS A 147 11.28 8.78 -16.29
C HIS A 147 12.25 8.67 -15.11
N LYS A 148 12.67 7.45 -14.71
CA LYS A 148 13.39 7.18 -13.45
C LYS A 148 12.69 7.79 -12.22
N ALA A 149 11.36 7.90 -12.27
CA ALA A 149 10.53 8.44 -11.20
C ALA A 149 10.19 7.34 -10.19
N PHE A 150 9.94 7.73 -8.94
CA PHE A 150 9.67 6.78 -7.86
C PHE A 150 8.18 6.57 -7.61
N ILE A 151 7.80 5.30 -7.48
CA ILE A 151 6.46 4.86 -7.10
C ILE A 151 6.54 3.83 -5.97
N GLY A 152 5.53 3.82 -5.10
CA GLY A 152 5.44 2.86 -4.00
C GLY A 152 3.99 2.62 -3.58
N GLY A 153 3.69 1.42 -3.10
CA GLY A 153 2.35 0.97 -2.74
C GLY A 153 2.33 -0.56 -2.54
N ASP A 154 1.21 -1.21 -2.28
CA ASP A 154 -0.15 -0.67 -2.17
C ASP A 154 -0.76 -0.96 -0.79
N ASP A 155 -1.69 -0.10 -0.37
CA ASP A 155 -2.53 -0.18 0.83
C ASP A 155 -1.77 -0.14 2.18
N LEU A 156 -2.07 0.85 3.04
CA LEU A 156 -1.40 1.02 4.33
C LEU A 156 -1.53 -0.19 5.27
N LYS A 157 -0.42 -0.73 5.77
CA LYS A 157 -0.38 -1.85 6.73
C LYS A 157 -0.40 -1.33 8.17
N SER A 158 -1.57 -0.88 8.64
CA SER A 158 -1.77 -0.26 9.96
C SER A 158 -1.88 -1.27 11.13
N GLY A 159 -3.02 -1.94 11.26
CA GLY A 159 -3.38 -2.77 12.42
C GLY A 159 -3.42 -4.27 12.12
N GLN A 160 -4.61 -4.81 11.81
CA GLN A 160 -4.86 -6.26 11.63
C GLN A 160 -3.83 -6.94 10.71
N THR A 161 -3.63 -6.41 9.50
CA THR A 161 -2.71 -7.03 8.53
C THR A 161 -1.26 -6.99 9.00
N LYS A 162 -0.85 -5.96 9.75
CA LYS A 162 0.50 -5.85 10.31
C LYS A 162 0.76 -6.96 11.33
N ILE A 163 -0.21 -7.22 12.21
CA ILE A 163 -0.15 -8.33 13.16
C ILE A 163 -0.20 -9.68 12.42
N LYS A 164 -1.07 -9.83 11.42
CA LYS A 164 -1.18 -11.05 10.61
C LYS A 164 0.14 -11.44 9.96
N SER A 165 0.87 -10.48 9.37
CA SER A 165 2.19 -10.74 8.77
C SER A 165 3.24 -11.21 9.78
N VAL A 166 3.12 -10.83 11.05
CA VAL A 166 4.02 -11.32 12.12
C VAL A 166 3.60 -12.71 12.58
N LEU A 167 2.31 -12.92 12.80
CA LEU A 167 1.80 -14.19 13.33
C LEU A 167 1.90 -15.34 12.33
N ALA A 168 1.56 -15.10 11.06
CA ALA A 168 1.67 -16.12 10.03
C ALA A 168 3.13 -16.58 9.88
N GLU A 169 4.07 -15.63 9.87
CA GLU A 169 5.50 -15.93 9.87
C GLU A 169 5.92 -16.73 11.12
N TYR A 170 5.52 -16.27 12.31
CA TYR A 170 5.85 -16.94 13.57
C TYR A 170 5.36 -18.41 13.58
N LEU A 171 4.09 -18.64 13.22
CA LEU A 171 3.51 -19.98 13.23
C LEU A 171 4.25 -20.92 12.27
N VAL A 172 4.44 -20.48 11.02
CA VAL A 172 5.10 -21.30 10.00
C VAL A 172 6.57 -21.57 10.34
N ASN A 173 7.30 -20.56 10.82
CA ASN A 173 8.69 -20.72 11.24
C ASN A 173 8.85 -21.61 12.49
N ALA A 174 7.82 -21.66 13.34
CA ALA A 174 7.77 -22.59 14.48
C ALA A 174 7.35 -24.02 14.10
N GLY A 175 7.11 -24.31 12.81
CA GLY A 175 6.66 -25.63 12.36
C GLY A 175 5.18 -25.91 12.66
N ILE A 176 4.39 -24.88 12.98
CA ILE A 176 2.95 -24.96 13.18
C ILE A 176 2.28 -24.66 11.84
N LYS A 177 1.31 -25.49 11.43
CA LYS A 177 0.66 -25.36 10.12
C LYS A 177 -0.70 -24.69 10.24
N PRO A 178 -0.84 -23.38 9.98
CA PRO A 178 -2.15 -22.76 9.78
C PRO A 178 -2.99 -23.54 8.76
N LEU A 179 -4.20 -23.92 9.15
CA LEU A 179 -5.19 -24.53 8.28
C LEU A 179 -6.30 -23.54 7.90
N SER A 180 -6.64 -22.64 8.81
CA SER A 180 -7.56 -21.55 8.50
C SER A 180 -7.17 -20.24 9.18
N ILE A 181 -7.48 -19.14 8.50
CA ILE A 181 -7.32 -17.77 8.97
C ILE A 181 -8.64 -17.04 8.66
N ALA A 182 -9.44 -16.75 9.68
CA ALA A 182 -10.69 -16.01 9.51
C ALA A 182 -10.54 -14.60 10.08
N SER A 183 -10.59 -13.59 9.22
CA SER A 183 -10.33 -12.19 9.57
C SER A 183 -11.57 -11.31 9.37
N TYR A 184 -12.27 -10.99 10.46
CA TYR A 184 -13.43 -10.10 10.47
C TYR A 184 -13.04 -8.68 10.87
N ASN A 185 -13.72 -7.69 10.29
CA ASN A 185 -13.50 -6.28 10.58
C ASN A 185 -14.83 -5.53 10.56
N HIS A 186 -14.99 -4.56 11.46
CA HIS A 186 -16.02 -3.53 11.30
C HIS A 186 -15.54 -2.15 11.76
N LEU A 187 -16.01 -1.12 11.07
CA LEU A 187 -15.65 0.30 11.28
C LEU A 187 -16.78 1.22 10.82
N GLY A 188 -16.86 2.42 11.38
CA GLY A 188 -17.96 3.39 11.20
C GLY A 188 -17.57 4.70 10.51
N ASN A 189 -16.30 4.88 10.17
CA ASN A 189 -15.78 6.04 9.46
C ASN A 189 -16.12 5.99 7.94
N ASN A 190 -15.67 7.00 7.19
CA ASN A 190 -15.95 7.08 5.75
C ASN A 190 -15.27 5.98 4.94
N ASP A 191 -14.15 5.41 5.42
CA ASP A 191 -13.51 4.26 4.77
C ASP A 191 -14.45 3.06 4.80
N GLY A 192 -14.99 2.71 5.97
CA GLY A 192 -16.01 1.66 6.10
C GLY A 192 -17.25 1.91 5.25
N ARG A 193 -17.72 3.17 5.17
CA ARG A 193 -18.87 3.55 4.34
C ARG A 193 -18.60 3.33 2.85
N ASN A 194 -17.42 3.68 2.36
CA ASN A 194 -17.01 3.44 0.97
C ASN A 194 -16.83 1.94 0.68
N LEU A 195 -16.21 1.19 1.58
CA LEU A 195 -15.99 -0.25 1.47
C LEU A 195 -17.27 -1.08 1.62
N SER A 196 -18.43 -0.46 1.85
CA SER A 196 -19.72 -1.16 1.89
C SER A 196 -20.20 -1.62 0.51
N GLN A 197 -19.64 -1.07 -0.57
CA GLN A 197 -19.89 -1.51 -1.94
C GLN A 197 -18.89 -2.58 -2.38
N GLU A 198 -19.39 -3.57 -3.12
CA GLU A 198 -18.65 -4.80 -3.45
C GLU A 198 -17.36 -4.53 -4.24
N ALA A 199 -17.41 -3.65 -5.23
CA ALA A 199 -16.26 -3.36 -6.08
C ALA A 199 -15.08 -2.75 -5.29
N GLN A 200 -15.35 -1.86 -4.34
CA GLN A 200 -14.35 -1.26 -3.46
C GLN A 200 -13.89 -2.25 -2.38
N PHE A 201 -14.81 -3.07 -1.83
CA PHE A 201 -14.45 -4.15 -0.92
C PHE A 201 -13.48 -5.14 -1.58
N LYS A 202 -13.70 -5.50 -2.86
CA LYS A 202 -12.90 -6.49 -3.57
C LYS A 202 -11.41 -6.11 -3.62
N SER A 203 -11.12 -4.82 -3.83
CA SER A 203 -9.75 -4.30 -3.79
C SER A 203 -9.10 -4.54 -2.43
N LYS A 204 -9.82 -4.25 -1.34
CA LYS A 204 -9.34 -4.45 0.03
C LYS A 204 -9.24 -5.92 0.42
N GLU A 205 -10.09 -6.77 -0.13
CA GLU A 205 -10.06 -8.22 0.07
C GLU A 205 -8.76 -8.80 -0.51
N ILE A 206 -8.43 -8.45 -1.76
CA ILE A 206 -7.22 -8.92 -2.45
C ILE A 206 -5.96 -8.57 -1.64
N SER A 207 -5.78 -7.31 -1.24
CA SER A 207 -4.58 -6.87 -0.50
C SER A 207 -4.45 -7.49 0.90
N LYS A 208 -5.57 -7.84 1.55
CA LYS A 208 -5.58 -8.46 2.88
C LYS A 208 -5.35 -9.97 2.85
N SER A 209 -5.68 -10.63 1.74
CA SER A 209 -5.55 -12.06 1.58
C SER A 209 -4.15 -12.48 1.10
N SER A 210 -3.50 -11.67 0.25
CA SER A 210 -2.18 -12.01 -0.33
C SER A 210 -1.02 -12.06 0.68
N VAL A 211 -1.19 -11.49 1.88
CA VAL A 211 -0.11 -11.30 2.87
C VAL A 211 0.46 -12.60 3.46
N VAL A 212 -0.20 -13.74 3.24
CA VAL A 212 0.25 -15.05 3.77
C VAL A 212 0.81 -15.97 2.68
N ASP A 213 0.68 -15.60 1.40
CA ASP A 213 1.02 -16.46 0.26
C ASP A 213 2.51 -16.87 0.29
N ASP A 214 3.42 -15.90 0.44
CA ASP A 214 4.87 -16.13 0.45
C ASP A 214 5.35 -16.95 1.66
N MET A 215 4.69 -16.83 2.81
CA MET A 215 5.03 -17.61 4.01
C MET A 215 4.62 -19.07 3.85
N VAL A 216 3.48 -19.33 3.20
CA VAL A 216 3.02 -20.69 2.87
C VAL A 216 3.99 -21.33 1.87
N ASP A 217 4.34 -20.62 0.81
CA ASP A 217 5.24 -21.12 -0.25
C ASP A 217 6.67 -21.38 0.26
N ALA A 218 7.10 -20.65 1.29
CA ALA A 218 8.43 -20.81 1.91
C ALA A 218 8.61 -22.13 2.66
N ASN A 219 7.54 -22.79 3.11
CA ASN A 219 7.64 -24.01 3.94
C ASN A 219 6.95 -25.23 3.30
N ARG A 220 7.72 -25.90 2.42
CA ARG A 220 7.29 -27.10 1.69
C ARG A 220 7.11 -28.36 2.56
N LEU A 221 7.55 -28.33 3.82
CA LEU A 221 7.33 -29.42 4.76
C LEU A 221 5.91 -29.37 5.33
N LEU A 222 5.38 -28.17 5.55
CA LEU A 222 4.03 -27.96 6.04
C LEU A 222 3.01 -27.95 4.90
N TYR A 223 3.34 -27.30 3.78
CA TYR A 223 2.43 -27.10 2.66
C TYR A 223 2.94 -27.75 1.39
N ARG A 224 2.07 -28.50 0.70
CA ARG A 224 2.40 -29.05 -0.61
C ARG A 224 2.59 -27.91 -1.63
N PRO A 225 3.70 -27.87 -2.39
CA PRO A 225 3.86 -26.88 -3.44
C PRO A 225 2.88 -27.12 -4.60
N ALA A 226 2.65 -26.07 -5.41
CA ALA A 226 1.88 -26.16 -6.64
C ALA A 226 2.49 -27.19 -7.60
N ASP A 227 1.64 -28.02 -8.20
CA ASP A 227 2.06 -28.97 -9.22
C ASP A 227 1.91 -28.36 -10.63
N ALA A 228 3.02 -27.80 -11.13
CA ALA A 228 3.06 -27.18 -12.46
C ALA A 228 2.71 -28.17 -13.59
N ALA A 229 3.00 -29.47 -13.42
CA ALA A 229 2.66 -30.49 -14.41
C ALA A 229 1.14 -30.74 -14.50
N LYS A 230 0.41 -30.41 -13.44
CA LYS A 230 -1.07 -30.45 -13.40
C LYS A 230 -1.72 -29.09 -13.72
N GLY A 231 -0.92 -28.08 -14.04
CA GLY A 231 -1.41 -26.72 -14.28
C GLY A 231 -1.92 -26.02 -13.02
N GLU A 232 -1.54 -26.47 -11.83
CA GLU A 232 -1.91 -25.83 -10.57
C GLU A 232 -1.16 -24.49 -10.45
N LYS A 233 -1.91 -23.40 -10.23
CA LYS A 233 -1.33 -22.05 -10.05
C LYS A 233 -0.93 -21.75 -8.60
N LYS A 234 -1.52 -22.46 -7.64
CA LYS A 234 -1.28 -22.31 -6.21
C LYS A 234 -1.17 -23.70 -5.56
N GLY A 235 -0.30 -23.81 -4.56
CA GLY A 235 -0.11 -25.02 -3.79
C GLY A 235 -1.22 -25.23 -2.78
N GLU A 236 -0.93 -26.01 -1.76
CA GLU A 236 -1.76 -26.06 -0.56
C GLU A 236 -1.67 -24.72 0.18
N HIS A 237 -2.80 -24.13 0.52
CA HIS A 237 -2.91 -22.91 1.32
C HIS A 237 -3.95 -23.10 2.43
N PRO A 238 -3.86 -22.36 3.54
CA PRO A 238 -4.93 -22.32 4.52
C PRO A 238 -6.20 -21.72 3.92
N ASP A 239 -7.36 -22.15 4.42
CA ASP A 239 -8.62 -21.47 4.16
C ASP A 239 -8.53 -20.03 4.69
N HIS A 240 -8.70 -19.02 3.83
CA HIS A 240 -8.54 -17.62 4.20
C HIS A 240 -9.80 -16.82 3.91
N LEU A 241 -10.44 -16.31 4.96
CA LEU A 241 -11.62 -15.46 4.89
C LEU A 241 -11.29 -14.04 5.34
N VAL A 242 -11.73 -13.04 4.57
CA VAL A 242 -11.66 -11.63 4.95
C VAL A 242 -13.05 -11.02 4.88
N VAL A 243 -13.50 -10.38 5.97
CA VAL A 243 -14.79 -9.69 6.04
C VAL A 243 -14.58 -8.26 6.53
N ILE A 244 -15.28 -7.31 5.91
CA ILE A 244 -15.35 -5.92 6.36
C ILE A 244 -16.83 -5.51 6.35
N LYS A 245 -17.31 -4.93 7.46
CA LYS A 245 -18.67 -4.42 7.59
C LYS A 245 -18.68 -2.97 8.07
N TYR A 246 -19.61 -2.19 7.53
CA TYR A 246 -19.85 -0.82 7.97
C TYR A 246 -20.76 -0.82 9.21
N VAL A 247 -20.25 -0.29 10.32
CA VAL A 247 -20.97 -0.17 11.60
C VAL A 247 -20.77 1.25 12.12
N PRO A 248 -21.69 2.19 11.84
CA PRO A 248 -21.50 3.62 12.13
C PRO A 248 -21.10 3.92 13.59
N ALA A 249 -21.67 3.16 14.53
CA ALA A 249 -21.52 3.41 15.97
C ALA A 249 -20.08 3.34 16.50
N VAL A 250 -19.17 2.65 15.81
CA VAL A 250 -17.76 2.55 16.25
C VAL A 250 -16.85 3.64 15.68
N GLY A 251 -17.36 4.51 14.79
CA GLY A 251 -16.58 5.60 14.22
C GLY A 251 -15.26 5.15 13.59
N ASP A 252 -14.17 5.85 13.89
CA ASP A 252 -12.81 5.49 13.45
C ASP A 252 -12.19 4.31 14.22
N SER A 253 -12.78 3.93 15.36
CA SER A 253 -12.33 2.87 16.25
C SER A 253 -12.71 1.49 15.70
N LYS A 254 -12.04 1.10 14.62
CA LYS A 254 -12.18 -0.17 13.93
C LYS A 254 -11.95 -1.35 14.89
N ARG A 255 -12.80 -2.37 14.79
CA ARG A 255 -12.63 -3.64 15.50
C ARG A 255 -12.20 -4.72 14.53
N ALA A 256 -11.11 -5.41 14.85
CA ALA A 256 -10.59 -6.56 14.13
C ALA A 256 -10.71 -7.80 15.00
N ILE A 257 -11.25 -8.87 14.41
CA ILE A 257 -11.43 -10.16 15.07
C ILE A 257 -10.83 -11.21 14.16
N ASP A 258 -9.78 -11.89 14.62
CA ASP A 258 -9.08 -12.89 13.84
C ASP A 258 -9.08 -14.23 14.58
N GLU A 259 -9.34 -15.31 13.85
CA GLU A 259 -9.15 -16.68 14.33
C GLU A 259 -8.12 -17.38 13.45
N TYR A 260 -7.10 -17.95 14.09
CA TYR A 260 -6.12 -18.83 13.45
C TYR A 260 -6.33 -20.24 13.98
N ASN A 261 -6.69 -21.18 13.10
CA ASN A 261 -6.75 -22.59 13.43
C ASN A 261 -5.60 -23.31 12.74
N SER A 262 -4.77 -24.01 13.51
CA SER A 262 -3.55 -24.65 13.03
C SER A 262 -3.49 -26.12 13.44
N GLU A 263 -2.80 -26.91 12.64
CA GLU A 263 -2.38 -28.26 12.97
C GLU A 263 -1.00 -28.26 13.64
N ILE A 264 -0.86 -29.11 14.65
CA ILE A 264 0.39 -29.40 15.36
C ILE A 264 0.62 -30.91 15.39
N MET A 265 1.71 -31.36 16.03
CA MET A 265 2.10 -32.77 16.04
C MET A 265 0.96 -33.73 16.42
N MET A 266 0.99 -34.94 15.85
CA MET A 266 0.09 -36.05 16.18
C MET A 266 -1.41 -35.73 16.01
N GLY A 267 -1.76 -34.88 15.05
CA GLY A 267 -3.15 -34.49 14.77
C GLY A 267 -3.73 -33.49 15.76
N GLY A 268 -2.90 -32.92 16.64
CA GLY A 268 -3.33 -31.87 17.56
C GLY A 268 -3.74 -30.58 16.83
N ARG A 269 -4.53 -29.75 17.52
CA ARG A 269 -4.99 -28.45 17.03
C ARG A 269 -4.50 -27.32 17.93
N ASN A 270 -4.19 -26.18 17.33
CA ASN A 270 -3.97 -24.91 18.02
C ASN A 270 -4.97 -23.89 17.49
N THR A 271 -5.66 -23.18 18.39
CA THR A 271 -6.59 -22.12 18.02
C THR A 271 -6.20 -20.82 18.73
N LEU A 272 -6.00 -19.76 17.96
CA LEU A 272 -5.71 -18.42 18.46
C LEU A 272 -6.84 -17.48 18.07
N GLY A 273 -7.52 -16.91 19.06
CA GLY A 273 -8.49 -15.84 18.88
C GLY A 273 -7.89 -14.49 19.25
N ILE A 274 -7.99 -13.51 18.35
CA ILE A 274 -7.44 -12.17 18.55
C ILE A 274 -8.56 -11.16 18.40
N PHE A 275 -8.70 -10.31 19.39
CA PHE A 275 -9.57 -9.12 19.33
C PHE A 275 -8.69 -7.88 19.40
N ASN A 276 -8.75 -7.04 18.38
CA ASN A 276 -7.96 -5.82 18.28
C ASN A 276 -8.87 -4.61 18.08
N THR A 277 -8.68 -3.60 18.94
CA THR A 277 -9.28 -2.27 18.78
C THR A 277 -8.24 -1.36 18.13
N CYS A 278 -8.52 -0.94 16.90
CA CYS A 278 -7.66 -0.10 16.08
C CYS A 278 -8.29 1.29 15.95
N GLU A 279 -7.71 2.30 16.57
CA GLU A 279 -7.96 3.68 16.13
C GLU A 279 -7.27 3.87 14.77
N ASP A 280 -8.01 3.63 13.69
CA ASP A 280 -7.42 3.31 12.39
C ASP A 280 -6.63 4.50 11.83
N SER A 281 -7.16 5.72 11.98
CA SER A 281 -6.46 6.94 11.58
C SER A 281 -5.21 7.20 12.40
N LEU A 282 -5.21 6.89 13.70
CA LEU A 282 -4.02 7.05 14.57
C LEU A 282 -2.95 6.01 14.29
N LEU A 283 -3.32 4.82 13.80
CA LEU A 283 -2.35 3.83 13.31
C LEU A 283 -1.84 4.16 11.89
N ALA A 284 -2.70 4.72 11.03
CA ALA A 284 -2.36 5.03 9.65
C ALA A 284 -1.49 6.29 9.50
N THR A 285 -1.77 7.35 10.27
CA THR A 285 -1.09 8.65 10.12
C THR A 285 0.44 8.55 10.28
N PRO A 286 1.00 7.85 11.29
CA PRO A 286 2.45 7.68 11.40
C PRO A 286 3.05 6.93 10.20
N LEU A 287 2.31 5.98 9.60
CA LEU A 287 2.80 5.27 8.41
C LEU A 287 2.85 6.18 7.17
N ILE A 288 1.92 7.13 7.05
CA ILE A 288 1.96 8.15 5.99
C ILE A 288 3.23 8.99 6.15
N LEU A 289 3.57 9.39 7.39
CA LEU A 289 4.79 10.12 7.68
C LEU A 289 6.03 9.29 7.32
N ASP A 290 6.13 8.05 7.80
CA ASP A 290 7.25 7.14 7.52
C ASP A 290 7.44 6.94 6.02
N LEU A 291 6.36 6.65 5.28
CA LEU A 291 6.40 6.46 3.83
C LEU A 291 6.85 7.73 3.09
N THR A 292 6.37 8.90 3.52
CA THR A 292 6.74 10.18 2.89
C THR A 292 8.21 10.51 3.14
N ILE A 293 8.68 10.34 4.37
CA ILE A 293 10.07 10.60 4.77
C ILE A 293 11.02 9.62 4.05
N LEU A 294 10.69 8.33 4.03
CA LEU A 294 11.51 7.33 3.36
C LEU A 294 11.50 7.51 1.84
N ALA A 295 10.36 7.82 1.23
CA ALA A 295 10.29 8.10 -0.20
C ALA A 295 11.18 9.28 -0.58
N GLU A 296 11.16 10.39 0.19
CA GLU A 296 12.07 11.52 0.00
C GLU A 296 13.53 11.09 0.15
N LEU A 297 13.88 10.39 1.24
CA LEU A 297 15.25 9.96 1.52
C LEU A 297 15.80 9.11 0.37
N LEU A 298 15.00 8.16 -0.13
CA LEU A 298 15.39 7.28 -1.22
C LEU A 298 15.63 8.02 -2.54
N THR A 299 15.04 9.21 -2.73
CA THR A 299 15.37 10.06 -3.89
C THR A 299 16.79 10.62 -3.86
N ARG A 300 17.40 10.70 -2.66
CA ARG A 300 18.77 11.17 -2.46
C ARG A 300 19.81 10.06 -2.54
N VAL A 301 19.38 8.80 -2.62
CA VAL A 301 20.28 7.64 -2.69
C VAL A 301 20.59 7.32 -4.14
N GLN A 302 21.87 7.24 -4.46
CA GLN A 302 22.39 6.79 -5.74
C GLN A 302 23.45 5.71 -5.53
N TYR A 303 23.61 4.83 -6.51
CA TYR A 303 24.59 3.76 -6.47
C TYR A 303 25.30 3.59 -7.82
N ARG A 304 26.46 2.93 -7.80
CA ARG A 304 27.21 2.52 -9.00
C ARG A 304 27.81 1.14 -8.76
N ARG A 305 28.01 0.34 -9.81
CA ARG A 305 28.52 -1.04 -9.68
C ARG A 305 30.04 -1.07 -9.70
N GLY A 306 30.65 -0.43 -10.69
CA GLY A 306 32.09 -0.24 -10.81
C GLY A 306 32.54 1.14 -10.33
N SER A 307 33.84 1.28 -10.04
CA SER A 307 34.45 2.57 -9.70
C SER A 307 34.39 3.60 -10.83
N ASN A 308 34.22 3.14 -12.07
CA ASN A 308 34.21 3.96 -13.29
C ASN A 308 32.78 4.18 -13.83
N ASP A 309 31.76 3.61 -13.21
CA ASP A 309 30.37 3.78 -13.64
C ASP A 309 29.80 5.10 -13.09
N GLU A 310 28.87 5.70 -13.85
CA GLU A 310 28.06 6.81 -13.36
C GLU A 310 27.10 6.36 -12.26
N PHE A 311 26.86 7.24 -11.30
CA PHE A 311 25.85 7.04 -10.28
C PHE A 311 24.45 6.97 -10.92
N GLN A 312 23.68 5.98 -10.52
CA GLN A 312 22.30 5.79 -10.93
C GLN A 312 21.37 5.88 -9.71
N PRO A 313 20.14 6.38 -9.89
CA PRO A 313 19.13 6.29 -8.84
C PRO A 313 18.76 4.84 -8.57
N LEU A 314 18.06 4.61 -7.46
CA LEU A 314 17.41 3.33 -7.20
C LEU A 314 16.38 2.99 -8.30
N TYR A 315 15.96 1.73 -8.35
CA TYR A 315 14.89 1.32 -9.25
C TYR A 315 13.56 2.02 -8.89
N SER A 316 12.76 2.35 -9.91
CA SER A 316 11.53 3.15 -9.78
C SER A 316 10.53 2.63 -8.77
N VAL A 317 10.36 1.31 -8.65
CA VAL A 317 9.49 0.71 -7.62
C VAL A 317 10.26 0.61 -6.29
N LEU A 318 9.86 1.42 -5.32
CA LEU A 318 10.50 1.49 -4.00
C LEU A 318 10.04 0.37 -3.06
N SER A 319 10.46 -0.86 -3.32
CA SER A 319 10.10 -2.03 -2.49
C SER A 319 10.63 -1.97 -1.04
N LEU A 320 11.58 -1.09 -0.73
CA LEU A 320 12.01 -0.82 0.66
C LEU A 320 10.88 -0.25 1.53
N LEU A 321 9.80 0.24 0.92
CA LEU A 321 8.60 0.74 1.59
C LEU A 321 7.63 -0.38 2.02
N SER A 322 7.93 -1.65 1.73
CA SER A 322 7.03 -2.78 1.96
C SER A 322 6.61 -2.96 3.43
N TYR A 323 7.43 -2.54 4.39
CA TYR A 323 7.11 -2.63 5.83
C TYR A 323 5.80 -1.92 6.21
N MET A 324 5.42 -0.88 5.47
CA MET A 324 4.25 -0.03 5.73
C MET A 324 3.07 -0.36 4.80
N LEU A 325 3.20 -1.35 3.91
CA LEU A 325 2.25 -1.63 2.82
C LEU A 325 1.77 -3.09 2.87
N LYS A 326 0.50 -3.34 2.55
CA LYS A 326 -0.14 -4.66 2.67
C LYS A 326 0.13 -5.54 1.47
N ALA A 327 0.11 -4.94 0.27
CA ALA A 327 0.36 -5.62 -0.99
C ALA A 327 1.53 -4.92 -1.67
N PRO A 328 2.78 -5.21 -1.27
CA PRO A 328 3.92 -4.46 -1.75
C PRO A 328 4.11 -4.59 -3.27
N LEU A 329 4.17 -3.45 -3.95
CA LEU A 329 4.61 -3.37 -5.34
C LEU A 329 6.11 -3.69 -5.38
N VAL A 330 6.48 -4.61 -6.27
CA VAL A 330 7.87 -5.02 -6.49
C VAL A 330 8.21 -4.94 -7.97
N LYS A 331 9.51 -5.06 -8.28
CA LYS A 331 9.96 -5.11 -9.67
C LYS A 331 9.28 -6.28 -10.41
N PRO A 332 8.75 -6.08 -11.63
CA PRO A 332 8.17 -7.17 -12.40
C PRO A 332 9.13 -8.36 -12.52
N GLY A 333 8.63 -9.56 -12.26
CA GLY A 333 9.42 -10.80 -12.25
C GLY A 333 10.21 -11.07 -10.97
N THR A 334 9.99 -10.30 -9.89
CA THR A 334 10.56 -10.58 -8.56
C THR A 334 9.49 -11.00 -7.56
N GLU A 335 9.89 -11.80 -6.57
CA GLU A 335 8.98 -12.30 -5.53
C GLU A 335 8.64 -11.20 -4.51
N VAL A 336 7.41 -11.24 -4.00
CA VAL A 336 6.95 -10.37 -2.91
C VAL A 336 7.32 -11.01 -1.58
N VAL A 337 7.81 -10.20 -0.64
CA VAL A 337 8.03 -10.60 0.75
C VAL A 337 7.05 -9.85 1.62
N ASN A 338 6.17 -10.53 2.36
CA ASN A 338 5.18 -9.94 3.25
C ASN A 338 5.53 -10.04 4.74
N SER A 339 6.49 -10.90 5.10
CA SER A 339 7.02 -10.99 6.47
C SER A 339 7.46 -9.61 6.98
N LEU A 340 6.84 -9.17 8.06
CA LEU A 340 7.06 -7.84 8.60
C LEU A 340 8.49 -7.66 9.13
N ASN A 341 9.03 -8.70 9.77
CA ASN A 341 10.36 -8.66 10.36
C ASN A 341 11.44 -8.62 9.26
N ARG A 342 11.28 -9.43 8.21
CA ARG A 342 12.20 -9.44 7.07
C ARG A 342 12.18 -8.11 6.31
N GLN A 343 11.00 -7.50 6.14
CA GLN A 343 10.88 -6.17 5.53
C GLN A 343 11.60 -5.10 6.35
N ARG A 344 11.44 -5.10 7.69
CA ARG A 344 12.14 -4.16 8.57
C ARG A 344 13.66 -4.37 8.53
N GLN A 345 14.11 -5.62 8.58
CA GLN A 345 15.52 -5.98 8.51
C GLN A 345 16.14 -5.53 7.18
N ALA A 346 15.44 -5.70 6.06
CA ALA A 346 15.91 -5.23 4.75
C ALA A 346 16.12 -3.71 4.73
N LEU A 347 15.18 -2.94 5.28
CA LEU A 347 15.32 -1.48 5.40
C LEU A 347 16.47 -1.09 6.33
N GLU A 348 16.60 -1.73 7.48
CA GLU A 348 17.69 -1.48 8.43
C GLU A 348 19.06 -1.78 7.81
N SER A 349 19.22 -2.95 7.19
CA SER A 349 20.44 -3.35 6.49
C SER A 349 20.79 -2.39 5.35
N PHE A 350 19.78 -1.91 4.61
CA PHE A 350 19.99 -0.92 3.55
C PHE A 350 20.53 0.40 4.12
N LEU A 351 19.93 0.92 5.19
CA LEU A 351 20.38 2.16 5.84
C LEU A 351 21.77 2.00 6.47
N LYS A 352 22.07 0.85 7.09
CA LYS A 352 23.42 0.52 7.57
C LYS A 352 24.44 0.51 6.44
N ALA A 353 24.11 -0.07 5.28
CA ALA A 353 24.97 -0.07 4.10
C ALA A 353 25.25 1.35 3.59
N CYS A 354 24.26 2.26 3.60
CA CYS A 354 24.46 3.67 3.27
C CYS A 354 25.46 4.39 4.20
N LEU A 355 25.62 3.89 5.44
CA LEU A 355 26.58 4.41 6.42
C LEU A 355 27.92 3.66 6.42
N GLY A 356 28.10 2.65 5.55
CA GLY A 356 29.29 1.80 5.54
C GLY A 356 29.40 0.86 6.74
N LEU A 357 28.28 0.60 7.44
CA LEU A 357 28.22 -0.32 8.56
C LEU A 357 27.96 -1.75 8.07
N ALA A 358 28.61 -2.72 8.71
CA ALA A 358 28.31 -4.13 8.47
C ALA A 358 26.89 -4.45 8.94
N ASN A 359 26.24 -5.41 8.27
CA ASN A 359 24.99 -5.95 8.77
C ASN A 359 25.25 -6.71 10.07
N GLU A 360 24.47 -6.40 11.10
CA GLU A 360 24.50 -7.17 12.34
C GLU A 360 24.01 -8.59 12.04
N SER A 361 24.78 -9.57 12.52
CA SER A 361 24.33 -10.95 12.56
C SER A 361 24.01 -11.31 14.01
N ASP A 362 22.86 -11.96 14.25
CA ASP A 362 22.51 -12.52 15.56
C ASP A 362 23.37 -13.75 15.96
N LEU A 363 24.52 -13.92 15.30
CA LEU A 363 25.51 -14.94 15.62
C LEU A 363 26.17 -14.68 16.97
N LEU A 364 26.33 -13.41 17.39
CA LEU A 364 26.92 -12.99 18.68
C LEU A 364 28.18 -13.80 19.02
N LEU A 365 29.07 -14.01 18.04
CA LEU A 365 30.19 -14.95 18.16
C LEU A 365 31.10 -14.60 19.32
N GLU A 366 31.28 -13.31 19.61
CA GLU A 366 32.00 -12.81 20.78
C GLU A 366 31.49 -13.36 22.13
N THR A 367 30.27 -13.88 22.19
CA THR A 367 29.70 -14.58 23.35
C THR A 367 29.53 -16.09 23.16
N ARG A 368 29.73 -16.59 21.93
CA ARG A 368 29.43 -17.99 21.53
C ARG A 368 30.65 -18.78 21.09
N VAL A 369 31.81 -18.14 20.93
CA VAL A 369 33.10 -18.78 20.74
C VAL A 369 34.02 -18.48 21.92
N TRP A 370 35.03 -19.33 22.11
CA TRP A 370 35.98 -19.25 23.23
C TRP A 370 36.91 -18.05 23.16
#